data_AF-X6N9B6-F1
#
_entry.id   AF-X6N9B6-F1
#
_cell.length_a   1.000
_cell.length_b   1.000
_cell.length_c   1.000
_cell.angle_alpha   90.00
_cell.angle_beta   90.00
_cell.angle_gamma   90.00
#
_symmetry.space_group_name_H-M   'P 1'
#
loop_
_entity.id
_entity.type
_entity.pdbx_description
1 polymer ?
#
loop_
_entity_poly.entity_id
_entity_poly.type
_entity_poly.pdbx_seq_one_letter_code
_entity_poly.pdbx_strand_id
1 'polypeptide(L)'
;MNKLEINNMKENEEKYNSEVKGVGFGRSCYNKDWILRTNKYENINDLICVICKGVANKAMEINCPEHGSLDESLIAGENCLKEFFKKNGNNCPIGMHNGCLYSQGILPQRYINELNVMCPLQFEQDLIMYNEDGEEGEIPGMLICDFKGRLEQIRSHLENDCPLQLLGCWFKPFGCTYQSLKYQIQDHLISNMQFHFDLIMQRFEMLNKTIQMNQ
;
A
#
# COMPACT_ATOMS: atom_id res chain seq x y z
N MET A 1 -13.16 4.82 25.38
CA MET A 1 -12.78 3.81 24.37
C MET A 1 -11.91 2.77 25.04
N ASN A 2 -12.27 1.51 24.89
CA ASN A 2 -11.60 0.38 25.54
C ASN A 2 -10.37 -0.07 24.72
N LYS A 3 -9.36 -0.65 25.37
CA LYS A 3 -8.16 -1.23 24.72
C LYS A 3 -8.50 -2.22 23.60
N LEU A 4 -9.62 -2.94 23.71
CA LEU A 4 -10.09 -3.85 22.67
C LEU A 4 -10.51 -3.12 21.38
N GLU A 5 -11.17 -1.97 21.50
CA GLU A 5 -11.63 -1.18 20.35
C GLU A 5 -10.44 -0.56 19.60
N ILE A 6 -9.44 -0.08 20.35
CA ILE A 6 -8.19 0.47 19.79
C ILE A 6 -7.39 -0.63 19.07
N ASN A 7 -7.36 -1.85 19.61
CA ASN A 7 -6.66 -2.97 18.97
C ASN A 7 -7.37 -3.44 17.70
N ASN A 8 -8.71 -3.53 17.71
CA ASN A 8 -9.49 -3.89 16.53
C ASN A 8 -9.40 -2.84 15.41
N MET A 9 -9.31 -1.55 15.75
CA MET A 9 -9.08 -0.49 14.76
C MET A 9 -7.68 -0.59 14.12
N LYS A 10 -6.65 -0.88 14.91
CA LYS A 10 -5.27 -1.09 14.43
C LYS A 10 -5.14 -2.35 13.57
N GLU A 11 -5.78 -3.45 13.95
CA GLU A 11 -5.80 -4.69 13.17
C GLU A 11 -6.55 -4.54 11.84
N ASN A 12 -7.64 -3.75 11.82
CA ASN A 12 -8.35 -3.44 10.58
C ASN A 12 -7.55 -2.52 9.65
N GLU A 13 -6.80 -1.54 10.17
CA GLU A 13 -5.87 -0.74 9.37
C GLU A 13 -4.73 -1.61 8.80
N GLU A 14 -4.17 -2.53 9.58
CA GLU A 14 -3.11 -3.44 9.10
C GLU A 14 -3.61 -4.44 8.06
N LYS A 15 -4.86 -4.92 8.20
CA LYS A 15 -5.49 -5.83 7.24
C LYS A 15 -5.87 -5.12 5.94
N TYR A 16 -6.40 -3.90 6.01
CA TYR A 16 -6.69 -3.08 4.84
C TYR A 16 -5.41 -2.74 4.05
N ASN A 17 -4.32 -2.39 4.76
CA ASN A 17 -3.00 -2.18 4.15
C ASN A 17 -2.38 -3.46 3.53
N SER A 18 -2.91 -4.65 3.86
CA SER A 18 -2.45 -5.93 3.28
C SER A 18 -3.23 -6.37 2.04
N GLU A 19 -4.45 -5.86 1.83
CA GLU A 19 -5.33 -6.27 0.72
C GLU A 19 -5.20 -5.38 -0.53
N VAL A 20 -4.61 -4.18 -0.44
CA VAL A 20 -4.22 -3.37 -1.61
C VAL A 20 -2.85 -3.87 -2.12
N LYS A 21 -2.87 -4.95 -2.90
CA LYS A 21 -1.67 -5.59 -3.46
C LYS A 21 -1.05 -4.86 -4.68
N GLY A 22 -1.62 -3.75 -5.11
CA GLY A 22 -1.08 -2.95 -6.21
C GLY A 22 -0.35 -1.71 -5.69
N VAL A 23 0.96 -1.65 -5.92
CA VAL A 23 1.92 -0.56 -5.63
C VAL A 23 2.03 -0.15 -4.17
N GLY A 24 2.89 -0.82 -3.41
CA GLY A 24 3.67 -0.17 -2.35
C GLY A 24 2.94 0.56 -1.20
N PHE A 25 1.61 0.52 -1.10
CA PHE A 25 0.84 1.06 0.04
C PHE A 25 0.94 0.19 1.29
N GLY A 26 1.72 -0.88 1.21
CA GLY A 26 2.15 -1.65 2.36
C GLY A 26 3.17 -0.90 3.22
N ARG A 27 3.80 -1.65 4.12
CA ARG A 27 4.85 -1.16 5.02
C ARG A 27 6.14 -0.74 4.30
N SER A 28 6.29 -0.97 3.00
CA SER A 28 7.52 -0.70 2.24
C SER A 28 7.68 0.76 1.82
N CYS A 29 8.90 1.14 1.43
CA CYS A 29 9.18 2.38 0.69
C CYS A 29 8.48 2.37 -0.68
N TYR A 30 8.23 3.56 -1.22
CA TYR A 30 7.56 3.72 -2.51
C TYR A 30 8.48 3.33 -3.67
N ASN A 31 7.86 2.78 -4.74
CA ASN A 31 8.57 2.44 -5.96
C ASN A 31 9.13 3.73 -6.60
N LYS A 32 10.45 3.77 -6.80
CA LYS A 32 11.14 4.95 -7.33
C LYS A 32 10.70 5.29 -8.75
N ASP A 33 10.52 4.29 -9.60
CA ASP A 33 10.17 4.48 -11.01
C ASP A 33 8.75 5.04 -11.16
N TRP A 34 7.83 4.61 -10.28
CA TRP A 34 6.49 5.18 -10.19
C TRP A 34 6.53 6.68 -9.84
N ILE A 35 7.30 7.07 -8.81
CA ILE A 35 7.46 8.48 -8.45
C ILE A 35 8.10 9.28 -9.59
N LEU A 36 9.11 8.71 -10.27
CA LEU A 36 9.80 9.35 -11.39
C LEU A 36 8.92 9.55 -12.64
N ARG A 37 7.74 8.90 -12.74
CA ARG A 37 6.79 9.20 -13.84
C ARG A 37 6.30 10.64 -13.84
N THR A 38 6.30 11.29 -12.68
CA THR A 38 5.72 12.63 -12.48
C THR A 38 6.67 13.61 -11.80
N ASN A 39 7.86 13.16 -11.40
CA ASN A 39 8.88 13.98 -10.75
C ASN A 39 10.25 13.77 -11.41
N LYS A 40 11.10 14.79 -11.32
CA LYS A 40 12.50 14.68 -11.74
C LYS A 40 13.34 14.02 -10.66
N TYR A 41 14.44 13.37 -11.06
CA TYR A 41 15.34 12.70 -10.11
C TYR A 41 15.95 13.68 -9.10
N GLU A 42 16.29 14.89 -9.54
CA GLU A 42 16.87 15.94 -8.71
C GLU A 42 15.90 16.45 -7.64
N ASN A 43 14.59 16.19 -7.79
CA ASN A 43 13.60 16.56 -6.78
C ASN A 43 13.39 15.46 -5.73
N ILE A 44 13.92 14.25 -5.95
CA ILE A 44 13.66 13.10 -5.08
C ILE A 44 14.93 12.40 -4.59
N ASN A 45 16.11 12.77 -5.07
CA ASN A 45 17.40 12.17 -4.72
C ASN A 45 17.63 12.15 -3.20
N ASP A 46 17.31 13.24 -2.52
CA ASP A 46 17.43 13.39 -1.06
C ASP A 46 16.30 12.69 -0.29
N LEU A 47 15.34 12.12 -1.03
CA LEU A 47 14.18 11.38 -0.53
C LEU A 47 14.32 9.85 -0.74
N ILE A 48 15.48 9.39 -1.20
CA ILE A 48 15.77 7.97 -1.43
C ILE A 48 16.18 7.27 -0.13
N CYS A 49 15.49 6.18 0.19
CA CYS A 49 15.85 5.28 1.28
C CYS A 49 17.23 4.64 1.01
N VAL A 50 18.18 4.87 1.90
CA VAL A 50 19.56 4.33 1.81
C VAL A 50 19.62 2.81 1.80
N ILE A 51 18.61 2.12 2.34
CA ILE A 51 18.55 0.65 2.47
C ILE A 51 18.00 0.00 1.19
N CYS A 52 16.78 0.35 0.78
CA CYS A 52 16.09 -0.34 -0.31
C CYS A 52 16.13 0.40 -1.65
N LYS A 53 16.70 1.62 -1.68
CA LYS A 53 16.83 2.48 -2.88
C LYS A 53 15.52 2.92 -3.53
N GLY A 54 14.38 2.75 -2.84
CA GLY A 54 13.09 3.36 -3.16
C GLY A 54 12.92 4.72 -2.50
N VAL A 55 11.82 5.44 -2.77
CA VAL A 55 11.52 6.71 -2.06
C VAL A 55 11.01 6.38 -0.65
N ALA A 56 11.59 6.99 0.37
CA ALA A 56 11.31 6.62 1.75
C ALA A 56 9.82 6.73 2.11
N ASN A 57 9.29 5.73 2.80
CA ASN A 57 7.94 5.77 3.40
C ASN A 57 8.10 5.84 4.92
N LYS A 58 7.44 6.82 5.56
CA LYS A 58 7.69 7.20 6.97
C LYS A 58 9.18 7.45 7.19
N ALA A 59 9.68 8.51 6.56
CA ALA A 59 11.10 8.82 6.53
C ALA A 59 11.70 8.98 7.93
N MET A 60 12.82 8.31 8.15
CA MET A 60 13.66 8.40 9.33
C MET A 60 15.02 8.95 8.90
N GLU A 61 15.49 10.00 9.58
CA GLU A 61 16.82 10.57 9.39
C GLU A 61 17.83 9.85 10.27
N ILE A 62 18.98 9.50 9.70
CA ILE A 62 20.11 8.90 10.40
C ILE A 62 21.05 10.03 10.83
N ASN A 63 21.20 10.18 12.14
CA ASN A 63 21.85 11.31 12.79
C ASN A 63 23.09 10.86 13.58
N CYS A 64 23.77 9.82 13.09
CA CYS A 64 25.00 9.33 13.68
C CYS A 64 26.10 10.40 13.60
N PRO A 65 26.82 10.72 14.69
CA PRO A 65 27.93 11.68 14.67
C PRO A 65 29.01 11.33 13.64
N GLU A 66 29.20 10.04 13.37
CA GLU A 66 30.10 9.48 12.35
C GLU A 66 29.76 9.95 10.93
N HIS A 67 28.58 10.52 10.72
CA HIS A 67 28.07 11.00 9.44
C HIS A 67 27.84 12.51 9.42
N GLY A 68 28.17 13.24 10.49
CA GLY A 68 27.89 14.68 10.61
C GLY A 68 28.65 15.58 9.63
N SER A 69 29.63 15.05 8.90
CA SER A 69 30.36 15.76 7.84
C SER A 69 29.84 15.49 6.43
N LEU A 70 28.88 14.58 6.27
CA LEU A 70 28.27 14.31 4.97
C LEU A 70 27.20 15.36 4.71
N ASP A 71 27.32 16.07 3.60
CA ASP A 71 26.31 17.02 3.11
C ASP A 71 25.11 16.29 2.43
N GLU A 72 25.02 14.98 2.63
CA GLU A 72 24.02 14.11 2.00
C GLU A 72 22.86 13.82 2.95
N SER A 73 21.65 13.83 2.42
CA SER A 73 20.45 13.40 3.16
C SER A 73 20.49 11.90 3.44
N LEU A 74 20.73 11.53 4.70
CA LEU A 74 20.81 10.14 5.12
C LEU A 74 19.48 9.67 5.69
N ILE A 75 18.58 9.25 4.80
CA ILE A 75 17.24 8.82 5.20
C ILE A 75 16.96 7.34 4.89
N ALA A 76 16.10 6.74 5.69
CA ALA A 76 15.56 5.41 5.48
C ALA A 76 14.05 5.39 5.72
N GLY A 77 13.32 4.49 5.06
CA GLY A 77 11.94 4.20 5.46
C GLY A 77 11.91 3.50 6.82
N GLU A 78 10.96 3.86 7.68
CA GLU A 78 10.85 3.35 9.05
C GLU A 78 10.89 1.82 9.10
N ASN A 79 10.11 1.15 8.26
CA ASN A 79 10.05 -0.31 8.27
C ASN A 79 11.32 -0.95 7.69
N CYS A 80 11.93 -0.34 6.65
CA CYS A 80 13.22 -0.80 6.14
C CYS A 80 14.28 -0.75 7.23
N LEU A 81 14.30 0.33 8.01
CA LEU A 81 15.25 0.52 9.11
C LEU A 81 15.00 -0.50 10.24
N LYS A 82 13.73 -0.69 10.64
CA LYS A 82 13.34 -1.70 11.65
C LYS A 82 13.73 -3.12 11.23
N GLU A 83 13.47 -3.50 9.98
CA GLU A 83 13.84 -4.82 9.46
C GLU A 83 15.35 -5.00 9.35
N PHE A 84 16.07 -3.96 8.94
CA PHE A 84 17.52 -3.97 8.87
C PHE A 84 18.13 -4.24 10.26
N PHE A 85 17.68 -3.54 11.30
CA PHE A 85 18.19 -3.73 12.65
C PHE A 85 17.89 -5.12 13.22
N LYS A 86 16.70 -5.67 12.95
CA LYS A 86 16.35 -7.05 13.35
C LYS A 86 17.32 -8.08 12.75
N LYS A 87 17.79 -7.86 11.52
CA LYS A 87 18.71 -8.76 10.82
C LYS A 87 20.18 -8.52 11.15
N ASN A 88 20.56 -7.29 11.45
CA ASN A 88 21.96 -6.85 11.54
C ASN A 88 22.38 -6.33 12.92
N GLY A 89 21.60 -6.58 13.98
CA GLY A 89 22.04 -6.30 15.36
C GLY A 89 22.24 -4.82 15.69
N ASN A 90 21.35 -3.94 15.23
CA ASN A 90 21.43 -2.47 15.39
C ASN A 90 22.67 -1.79 14.77
N ASN A 91 23.36 -2.46 13.85
CA ASN A 91 24.43 -1.84 13.06
C ASN A 91 23.86 -0.71 12.20
N CYS A 92 24.64 0.34 11.98
CA CYS A 92 24.27 1.42 11.08
C CYS A 92 24.17 0.92 9.63
N PRO A 93 23.12 1.29 8.87
CA PRO A 93 22.99 0.88 7.47
C PRO A 93 23.96 1.60 6.51
N ILE A 94 24.66 2.64 6.98
CA ILE A 94 25.55 3.49 6.16
C ILE A 94 27.02 3.31 6.55
N GLY A 95 27.32 2.72 7.71
CA GLY A 95 28.70 2.57 8.19
C GLY A 95 28.90 1.40 9.15
N MET A 96 30.16 1.05 9.39
CA MET A 96 30.55 -0.06 10.27
C MET A 96 30.62 0.37 11.74
N HIS A 97 29.50 0.85 12.28
CA HIS A 97 29.40 1.18 13.70
C HIS A 97 28.08 0.68 14.29
N ASN A 98 28.10 0.46 15.60
CA ASN A 98 26.96 -0.01 16.37
C ASN A 98 26.20 1.17 16.96
N GLY A 99 24.92 0.98 17.26
CA GLY A 99 24.12 1.99 17.96
C GLY A 99 23.71 3.15 17.05
N CYS A 100 23.20 2.82 15.86
CA CYS A 100 22.69 3.82 14.91
C CYS A 100 21.69 4.77 15.59
N LEU A 101 21.98 6.08 15.51
CA LEU A 101 21.07 7.13 15.98
C LEU A 101 20.19 7.58 14.83
N TYR A 102 18.89 7.62 15.08
CA TYR A 102 17.92 8.05 14.08
C TYR A 102 16.71 8.70 14.74
N SER A 103 16.06 9.59 14.00
CA SER A 103 14.83 10.26 14.43
C SER A 103 13.87 10.40 13.26
N GLN A 104 12.61 10.72 13.57
CA GLN A 104 11.62 10.96 12.53
C GLN A 104 12.02 12.18 11.70
N GLY A 105 12.15 11.99 10.38
CA GLY A 105 12.51 13.05 9.44
C GLY A 105 11.28 13.87 9.08
N ILE A 106 10.98 14.90 9.87
CA ILE A 106 9.77 15.72 9.67
C ILE A 106 9.81 16.44 8.32
N LEU A 107 10.96 17.02 7.94
CA LEU A 107 11.10 17.76 6.68
C LEU A 107 11.09 16.81 5.46
N PRO A 108 11.90 15.74 5.41
CA PRO A 108 11.81 14.75 4.33
C PRO A 108 10.40 14.19 4.18
N GLN A 109 9.72 13.86 5.29
CA GLN A 109 8.35 13.32 5.21
C GLN A 109 7.35 14.32 4.61
N ARG A 110 7.48 15.62 4.93
CA ARG A 110 6.65 16.66 4.30
C ARG A 110 6.92 16.75 2.80
N TYR A 111 8.18 16.76 2.38
CA TYR A 111 8.51 16.78 0.95
C TYR A 111 8.01 15.55 0.22
N ILE A 112 8.15 14.35 0.82
CA ILE A 112 7.61 13.10 0.29
C ILE A 112 6.09 13.19 0.08
N ASN A 113 5.35 13.73 1.07
CA ASN A 113 3.90 13.90 0.98
C ASN A 113 3.47 14.84 -0.16
N GLU A 114 4.28 15.84 -0.47
CA GLU A 114 4.01 16.85 -1.51
C GLU A 114 4.41 16.40 -2.92
N LEU A 115 5.08 15.25 -3.07
CA LEU A 115 5.42 14.71 -4.39
C LEU A 115 4.15 14.50 -5.20
N ASN A 116 4.15 14.99 -6.44
CA ASN A 116 3.08 14.68 -7.38
C ASN A 116 3.19 13.19 -7.76
N VAL A 117 2.07 12.50 -7.89
CA VAL A 117 2.03 11.11 -8.33
C VAL A 117 0.83 10.88 -9.20
N MET A 118 0.94 9.90 -10.10
CA MET A 118 -0.19 9.34 -10.81
C MET A 118 -0.81 8.18 -10.02
N CYS A 119 -1.98 7.72 -10.45
CA CYS A 119 -2.57 6.52 -9.87
C CYS A 119 -1.60 5.32 -9.93
N PRO A 120 -1.32 4.66 -8.80
CA PRO A 120 -0.46 3.49 -8.73
C PRO A 120 -1.03 2.31 -9.53
N LEU A 121 -2.34 2.06 -9.43
CA LEU A 121 -2.98 0.97 -10.17
C LEU A 121 -2.92 1.23 -11.68
N GLN A 122 -2.99 2.50 -12.10
CA GLN A 122 -2.76 2.86 -13.50
C GLN A 122 -1.31 2.60 -13.90
N PHE A 123 -0.33 2.96 -13.06
CA PHE A 123 1.07 2.70 -13.34
C PHE A 123 1.38 1.21 -13.52
N GLU A 124 0.75 0.33 -12.73
CA GLU A 124 0.88 -1.13 -12.92
C GLU A 124 0.26 -1.61 -14.24
N GLN A 125 -0.91 -1.10 -14.60
CA GLN A 125 -1.53 -1.41 -15.89
C GLN A 125 -0.66 -0.97 -17.06
N ASP A 126 -0.12 0.25 -17.00
CA ASP A 126 0.77 0.79 -18.03
C ASP A 126 2.00 -0.12 -18.21
N LEU A 127 2.60 -0.59 -17.10
CA LEU A 127 3.73 -1.52 -17.16
C LEU A 127 3.39 -2.84 -17.85
N ILE A 128 2.18 -3.36 -17.67
CA ILE A 128 1.74 -4.59 -18.35
C ILE A 128 1.58 -4.32 -19.86
N MET A 129 0.94 -3.21 -20.23
CA MET A 129 0.74 -2.83 -21.64
C MET A 129 2.05 -2.65 -22.41
N TYR A 130 3.10 -2.10 -21.78
CA TYR A 130 4.40 -1.94 -22.45
C TYR A 130 5.18 -3.26 -22.64
N ASN A 131 4.83 -4.33 -21.92
CA ASN A 131 5.53 -5.61 -21.99
C ASN A 131 4.90 -6.61 -22.98
N GLU A 132 3.65 -6.38 -23.40
CA GLU A 132 2.96 -7.18 -24.41
C GLU A 132 3.03 -6.45 -25.76
N ASP A 133 4.03 -6.80 -26.57
CA ASP A 133 4.19 -6.49 -28.00
C ASP A 133 3.68 -5.13 -28.50
N GLY A 134 4.42 -4.05 -28.22
CA GLY A 134 4.77 -2.94 -29.15
C GLY A 134 3.69 -2.22 -29.98
N GLU A 135 2.42 -2.57 -29.89
CA GLU A 135 1.30 -1.90 -30.54
C GLU A 135 0.68 -0.94 -29.53
N GLU A 136 0.90 0.35 -29.75
CA GLU A 136 0.09 1.43 -29.18
C GLU A 136 -1.35 1.29 -29.67
N GLY A 137 -2.07 0.30 -29.15
CA GLY A 137 -3.49 0.12 -29.34
C GLY A 137 -4.18 0.36 -28.01
N GLU A 138 -4.94 1.45 -27.89
CA GLU A 138 -5.97 1.56 -26.85
C GLU A 138 -6.86 0.33 -26.96
N ILE A 139 -6.73 -0.63 -26.03
CA ILE A 139 -7.65 -1.78 -25.97
C ILE A 139 -9.03 -1.19 -25.66
N PRO A 140 -10.00 -1.23 -26.58
CA PRO A 140 -11.27 -0.57 -26.38
C PRO A 140 -11.99 -1.19 -25.17
N GLY A 141 -12.22 -0.39 -24.13
CA GLY A 141 -12.87 -0.84 -22.89
C GLY A 141 -11.95 -1.05 -21.69
N MET A 142 -10.65 -0.77 -21.80
CA MET A 142 -9.77 -0.69 -20.64
C MET A 142 -10.11 0.58 -19.84
N LEU A 143 -10.39 0.41 -18.55
CA LEU A 143 -10.61 1.56 -17.68
C LEU A 143 -9.30 2.28 -17.39
N ILE A 144 -9.39 3.60 -17.38
CA ILE A 144 -8.26 4.47 -17.11
C ILE A 144 -8.56 5.24 -15.83
N CYS A 145 -7.54 5.37 -14.98
CA CYS A 145 -7.55 6.31 -13.88
C CYS A 145 -6.64 7.50 -14.24
N ASP A 146 -7.23 8.67 -14.37
CA ASP A 146 -6.55 9.93 -14.70
C ASP A 146 -6.03 10.69 -13.48
N PHE A 147 -6.10 10.09 -12.28
CA PHE A 147 -5.66 10.74 -11.05
C PHE A 147 -4.20 11.20 -11.14
N LYS A 148 -4.01 12.48 -10.87
CA LYS A 148 -2.74 13.15 -10.69
C LYS A 148 -2.87 14.09 -9.50
N GLY A 149 -2.13 13.84 -8.44
CA GLY A 149 -2.24 14.60 -7.19
C GLY A 149 -1.05 14.36 -6.28
N ARG A 150 -1.12 14.87 -5.05
CA ARG A 150 -0.05 14.69 -4.06
C ARG A 150 -0.03 13.27 -3.51
N LEU A 151 1.15 12.79 -3.15
CA LEU A 151 1.34 11.45 -2.58
C LEU A 151 0.48 11.24 -1.32
N GLU A 152 0.29 12.26 -0.48
CA GLU A 152 -0.58 12.16 0.69
C GLU A 152 -2.07 11.90 0.35
N GLN A 153 -2.53 12.28 -0.84
CA GLN A 153 -3.93 12.15 -1.28
C GLN A 153 -4.23 10.76 -1.86
N ILE A 154 -3.20 9.94 -2.08
CA ILE A 154 -3.37 8.71 -2.82
C ILE A 154 -4.20 7.67 -2.06
N ARG A 155 -4.10 7.65 -0.72
CA ARG A 155 -4.89 6.73 0.11
C ARG A 155 -6.37 7.03 -0.03
N SER A 156 -6.76 8.30 0.11
CA SER A 156 -8.16 8.71 -0.08
C SER A 156 -8.65 8.45 -1.50
N HIS A 157 -7.80 8.68 -2.50
CA HIS A 157 -8.13 8.35 -3.89
C HIS A 157 -8.40 6.84 -4.07
N LEU A 158 -7.50 5.98 -3.60
CA LEU A 158 -7.65 4.53 -3.73
C LEU A 158 -8.87 3.98 -2.99
N GLU A 159 -9.22 4.56 -1.84
CA GLU A 159 -10.39 4.17 -1.05
C GLU A 159 -11.71 4.61 -1.68
N ASN A 160 -11.77 5.84 -2.19
CA ASN A 160 -13.03 6.50 -2.47
C ASN A 160 -13.30 6.68 -3.97
N ASP A 161 -12.28 7.00 -4.75
CA ASP A 161 -12.46 7.59 -6.09
C ASP A 161 -11.88 6.73 -7.21
N CYS A 162 -10.96 5.81 -6.90
CA CYS A 162 -10.21 5.09 -7.92
C CYS A 162 -11.08 4.09 -8.70
N PRO A 163 -11.24 4.25 -10.03
CA PRO A 163 -12.02 3.32 -10.84
C PRO A 163 -11.34 1.94 -11.01
N LEU A 164 -10.03 1.89 -10.79
CA LEU A 164 -9.19 0.68 -10.91
C LEU A 164 -9.16 -0.16 -9.64
N GLN A 165 -9.79 0.30 -8.56
CA GLN A 165 -9.80 -0.45 -7.30
C GLN A 165 -10.57 -1.75 -7.46
N LEU A 166 -9.88 -2.88 -7.22
CA LEU A 166 -10.51 -4.20 -7.09
C LEU A 166 -11.12 -4.34 -5.69
N LEU A 167 -12.40 -4.67 -5.65
CA LEU A 167 -13.14 -4.97 -4.44
C LEU A 167 -13.55 -6.45 -4.41
N GLY A 168 -13.33 -7.08 -3.26
CA GLY A 168 -13.93 -8.37 -2.98
C GLY A 168 -15.44 -8.25 -2.74
N CYS A 169 -16.18 -9.28 -3.13
CA CYS A 169 -17.60 -9.37 -2.82
C CYS A 169 -17.87 -9.27 -1.32
N TRP A 170 -18.92 -8.55 -0.94
CA TRP A 170 -19.34 -8.38 0.46
C TRP A 170 -19.70 -9.71 1.14
N PHE A 171 -20.01 -10.73 0.35
CA PHE A 171 -20.29 -12.09 0.82
C PHE A 171 -19.04 -12.98 0.94
N LYS A 172 -17.83 -12.43 0.83
CA LYS A 172 -16.56 -13.15 1.04
C LYS A 172 -16.49 -13.90 2.38
N PRO A 173 -16.95 -13.35 3.52
CA PRO A 173 -16.98 -14.10 4.79
C PRO A 173 -17.86 -15.35 4.77
N PHE A 174 -18.80 -15.44 3.83
CA PHE A 174 -19.72 -16.57 3.66
C PHE A 174 -19.28 -17.55 2.57
N GLY A 175 -18.19 -17.25 1.83
CA GLY A 175 -17.61 -18.14 0.84
C GLY A 175 -17.61 -17.61 -0.59
N CYS A 176 -18.12 -16.40 -0.85
CA CYS A 176 -18.01 -15.81 -2.19
C CYS A 176 -16.57 -15.36 -2.48
N THR A 177 -15.92 -15.92 -3.50
CA THR A 177 -14.53 -15.58 -3.87
C THR A 177 -14.44 -14.51 -4.95
N TYR A 178 -15.58 -13.97 -5.40
CA TYR A 178 -15.62 -13.01 -6.49
C TYR A 178 -14.89 -11.71 -6.13
N GLN A 179 -14.10 -11.21 -7.08
CA GLN A 179 -13.38 -9.95 -7.02
C GLN A 179 -13.60 -9.25 -8.35
N SER A 180 -13.95 -7.97 -8.32
CA SER A 180 -14.13 -7.15 -9.52
C SER A 180 -13.73 -5.72 -9.25
N LEU A 181 -13.71 -4.90 -10.30
CA LEU A 181 -13.57 -3.47 -10.13
C LEU A 181 -14.79 -2.89 -9.38
N LYS A 182 -14.58 -1.78 -8.67
CA LYS A 182 -15.58 -1.16 -7.80
C LYS A 182 -16.93 -0.92 -8.47
N TYR A 183 -16.96 -0.49 -9.74
CA TYR A 183 -18.21 -0.24 -10.46
C TYR A 183 -18.96 -1.54 -10.86
N GLN A 184 -18.25 -2.66 -11.04
CA GLN A 184 -18.86 -3.95 -11.42
C GLN A 184 -19.43 -4.71 -10.23
N ILE A 185 -19.07 -4.32 -9.00
CA ILE A 185 -19.49 -5.04 -7.81
C ILE A 185 -21.00 -5.00 -7.65
N GLN A 186 -21.65 -3.90 -8.05
CA GLN A 186 -23.09 -3.73 -7.93
C GLN A 186 -23.84 -4.70 -8.88
N ASP A 187 -23.39 -4.82 -10.13
CA ASP A 187 -23.95 -5.75 -11.10
C ASP A 187 -23.78 -7.21 -10.65
N HIS A 188 -22.62 -7.53 -10.07
CA HIS A 188 -22.38 -8.84 -9.46
C HIS A 188 -23.36 -9.12 -8.32
N LEU A 189 -23.52 -8.18 -7.37
CA LEU A 189 -24.42 -8.30 -6.22
C LEU A 189 -25.88 -8.51 -6.65
N ILE A 190 -26.33 -7.77 -7.67
CA ILE A 190 -27.70 -7.90 -8.19
C ILE A 190 -27.87 -9.25 -8.91
N SER A 191 -26.94 -9.61 -9.79
CA SER A 191 -27.06 -10.80 -10.63
C SER A 191 -26.88 -12.11 -9.84
N ASN A 192 -26.20 -12.06 -8.69
CA ASN A 192 -25.88 -13.24 -7.86
C ASN A 192 -26.58 -13.24 -6.50
N MET A 193 -27.62 -12.42 -6.33
CA MET A 193 -28.33 -12.26 -5.04
C MET A 193 -28.82 -13.59 -4.46
N GLN A 194 -29.35 -14.50 -5.30
CA GLN A 194 -29.80 -15.82 -4.84
C GLN A 194 -28.63 -16.66 -4.31
N PHE A 195 -27.53 -16.72 -5.04
CA PHE A 195 -26.32 -17.42 -4.61
C PHE A 195 -25.79 -16.87 -3.29
N HIS A 196 -25.77 -15.54 -3.12
CA HIS A 196 -25.37 -14.91 -1.87
C HIS A 196 -26.32 -15.24 -0.71
N PHE A 197 -27.63 -15.28 -0.95
CA PHE A 197 -28.62 -15.69 0.04
C PHE A 197 -28.41 -17.16 0.47
N ASP A 198 -28.14 -18.05 -0.48
CA ASP A 198 -27.89 -19.47 -0.19
C ASP A 198 -26.64 -19.66 0.68
N LEU A 199 -25.57 -18.89 0.44
CA LEU A 199 -24.37 -18.91 1.30
C LEU A 199 -24.69 -18.50 2.75
N ILE A 200 -25.51 -17.47 2.95
CA ILE A 200 -25.94 -17.06 4.29
C ILE A 200 -26.75 -18.17 4.96
N MET A 201 -27.72 -18.74 4.24
CA MET A 201 -28.59 -19.78 4.78
C MET A 201 -27.81 -21.04 5.17
N GLN A 202 -26.88 -21.49 4.34
CA GLN A 202 -25.99 -22.61 4.67
C GLN A 202 -25.18 -22.34 5.94
N ARG A 203 -24.68 -21.12 6.11
CA ARG A 203 -23.91 -20.74 7.30
C ARG A 203 -24.79 -20.71 8.55
N PHE A 204 -26.02 -20.21 8.43
CA PHE A 204 -27.00 -20.18 9.52
C PHE A 204 -27.41 -21.59 9.96
N GLU A 205 -27.66 -22.49 9.02
CA GLU A 205 -27.98 -23.90 9.32
C GLU A 205 -26.82 -24.60 10.04
N MET A 206 -25.58 -24.38 9.60
CA MET A 206 -24.40 -24.91 10.29
C MET A 206 -24.32 -24.39 11.73
N LEU A 207 -24.50 -23.09 11.94
CA LEU A 207 -24.51 -22.47 13.27
C LEU A 207 -25.56 -23.08 14.19
N ASN A 208 -26.80 -23.24 13.71
CA ASN A 208 -27.87 -23.84 14.51
C ASN A 208 -27.57 -25.28 14.90
N LYS A 209 -27.01 -26.09 13.98
CA LYS A 209 -26.57 -27.46 14.28
C LYS A 209 -25.47 -27.46 15.34
N THR A 210 -24.49 -26.57 15.23
CA THR A 210 -23.41 -26.45 16.23
C THR A 210 -23.95 -26.06 17.61
N ILE A 211 -24.92 -25.14 17.68
CA ILE A 211 -25.52 -24.75 18.96
C ILE A 211 -26.29 -25.92 19.59
N GLN A 212 -27.08 -26.64 18.79
CA GLN A 212 -27.84 -27.80 19.27
C GLN A 212 -26.95 -28.96 19.74
N MET A 213 -25.76 -29.15 19.15
CA MET A 213 -24.82 -30.19 19.58
C MET A 213 -24.03 -29.83 20.86
N ASN A 214 -24.03 -28.56 21.27
CA ASN A 214 -23.34 -28.07 22.46
C ASN A 214 -24.29 -27.77 23.64
N GLN A 215 -25.57 -28.14 23.51
CA GLN A 215 -26.59 -28.15 24.56
C GLN A 215 -26.83 -29.58 25.04
#